data_AF-A0A498K3B9-F1
#
_entry.id   AF-A0A498K3B9-F1
#
_cell.length_a   1.000
_cell.length_b   1.000
_cell.length_c   1.000
_cell.angle_alpha   90.00
_cell.angle_beta   90.00
_cell.angle_gamma   90.00
#
_symmetry.space_group_name_H-M   'P 1'
#
loop_
_entity.id
_entity.type
_entity.pdbx_description
1 polymer ?
#
loop_
_entity_poly.entity_id
_entity_poly.type
_entity_poly.pdbx_seq_one_letter_code
_entity_poly.pdbx_strand_id
1 'polypeptide(L)'
;MDRLVKPDVKEVELNFKRDQKCSTTFRLSNLMHTMPVAVSLTTNNPSLFSFTHPLSIIPPLSSSSYTLLLSQPSDEPPISLTATPHDVINVKASMLPTGKAHQEELRRLFARPGPHVFRDATIPISFVGPQVVEFLISQHTRISAFDSFFNKAISGCSGAELTALLGPAIASGNANLVSDLIDAGAVVNRRDSDSGSLLSLGVRIGNVEIVKVLIASGCGIGNSADMVLHDAAAMNRVDLFEILCKCFTGIDVNCVDPDGRTPIHIAAAHGHVQMLKYCISVGGNAEVSDSKGWNPLHCAAEKGHLEAAKCLLTCSKLKYAVTKDGRTAFDLAATNGHSCLLGCLRYDDDVLHRAARSDDAHGIKSCLAEGADVNGRDQNGWTPLHRAAFKGRIECVKVLLNHGALVDAVDDVGYTPLHCAAEAGHVQVALLLVAHGARANVKSLEGIVPTNLDRFKTHPALISHNENNVQLKRFFDGISY
;
A
#
# COMPACT_ATOMS: atom_id res chain seq x y z
N MET A 1 60.69 -38.85 8.21
CA MET A 1 59.63 -38.86 9.22
C MET A 1 59.08 -37.46 9.35
N ASP A 2 57.77 -37.32 9.25
CA ASP A 2 57.09 -36.10 8.80
C ASP A 2 57.37 -34.86 9.64
N ARG A 3 58.10 -33.91 9.04
CA ARG A 3 58.31 -32.53 9.52
C ARG A 3 57.10 -31.63 9.21
N LEU A 4 55.91 -32.22 9.06
CA LEU A 4 54.68 -31.48 8.75
C LEU A 4 54.13 -30.89 10.03
N VAL A 5 54.06 -29.56 10.08
CA VAL A 5 53.22 -28.87 11.05
C VAL A 5 51.79 -29.05 10.62
N LYS A 6 50.95 -29.54 11.52
CA LYS A 6 49.51 -29.62 11.30
C LYS A 6 48.82 -28.59 12.18
N PRO A 7 48.02 -27.68 11.61
CA PRO A 7 47.11 -26.90 12.43
C PRO A 7 46.05 -27.80 13.05
N ASP A 8 45.60 -27.44 14.25
CA ASP A 8 44.45 -28.06 14.90
C ASP A 8 43.12 -27.66 14.26
N VAL A 9 43.13 -26.58 13.47
CA VAL A 9 42.01 -26.12 12.65
C VAL A 9 42.28 -26.31 11.17
N LYS A 10 41.23 -26.62 10.39
CA LYS A 10 41.32 -26.64 8.92
C LYS A 10 41.32 -25.24 8.31
N GLU A 11 40.80 -24.27 9.06
CA GLU A 11 40.56 -22.90 8.64
C GLU A 11 40.49 -21.99 9.86
N VAL A 12 40.89 -20.72 9.70
CA VAL A 12 40.88 -19.71 10.75
C VAL A 12 39.75 -18.71 10.51
N GLU A 13 38.76 -18.70 11.38
CA GLU A 13 37.65 -17.75 11.33
C GLU A 13 37.94 -16.51 12.18
N LEU A 14 37.73 -15.33 11.58
CA LEU A 14 37.94 -14.05 12.23
C LEU A 14 36.65 -13.23 12.21
N ASN A 15 36.13 -12.90 13.40
CA ASN A 15 34.95 -12.05 13.51
C ASN A 15 35.30 -10.62 13.10
N PHE A 16 34.82 -10.20 11.93
CA PHE A 16 35.19 -8.95 11.30
C PHE A 16 34.48 -7.77 11.95
N LYS A 17 35.28 -6.76 12.28
CA LYS A 17 34.83 -5.48 12.79
C LYS A 17 35.57 -4.38 12.03
N ARG A 18 34.82 -3.56 11.29
CA ARG A 18 35.33 -2.43 10.53
C ARG A 18 36.17 -1.53 11.43
N ASP A 19 37.36 -1.20 10.95
CA ASP A 19 38.34 -0.33 11.61
C ASP A 19 38.79 -0.83 13.00
N GLN A 20 38.58 -2.11 13.31
CA GLN A 20 39.00 -2.72 14.57
C GLN A 20 39.91 -3.93 14.33
N LYS A 21 40.73 -4.21 15.34
CA LYS A 21 41.61 -5.38 15.35
C LYS A 21 40.80 -6.64 15.60
N CYS A 22 40.71 -7.48 14.59
CA CYS A 22 40.10 -8.81 14.66
C CYS A 22 41.20 -9.80 15.00
N SER A 23 41.04 -10.63 16.03
CA SER A 23 42.09 -11.58 16.42
C SER A 23 41.52 -12.92 16.85
N THR A 24 42.24 -13.98 16.56
CA THR A 24 41.94 -15.34 16.98
C THR A 24 43.21 -16.11 17.27
N THR A 25 43.06 -17.27 17.91
CA THR A 25 44.17 -18.15 18.26
C THR A 25 43.89 -19.57 17.82
N PHE A 26 44.88 -20.24 17.26
CA PHE A 26 44.85 -21.66 16.93
C PHE A 26 46.15 -22.33 17.36
N ARG A 27 46.29 -23.64 17.22
CA ARG A 27 47.51 -24.36 17.59
C ARG A 27 48.13 -25.05 16.39
N LEU A 28 49.45 -24.96 16.31
CA LEU A 28 50.27 -25.71 15.37
C LEU A 28 50.95 -26.85 16.13
N SER A 29 50.77 -28.08 15.66
CA SER A 29 51.40 -29.26 16.28
C SER A 29 52.34 -29.96 15.30
N ASN A 30 53.47 -30.42 15.81
CA ASN A 30 54.35 -31.39 15.16
C ASN A 30 54.50 -32.63 16.06
N LEU A 31 55.36 -33.59 15.68
CA LEU A 31 55.58 -34.83 16.46
C LEU A 31 56.02 -34.60 17.91
N MET A 32 56.65 -33.46 18.24
CA MET A 32 57.31 -33.20 19.52
C MET A 32 56.75 -32.01 20.30
N HIS A 33 56.04 -31.09 19.63
CA HIS A 33 55.67 -29.77 20.17
C HIS A 33 54.30 -29.31 19.67
N THR A 34 53.59 -28.56 20.52
CA THR A 34 52.37 -27.81 20.18
C THR A 34 52.59 -26.34 20.49
N MET A 35 52.24 -25.45 19.57
CA MET A 35 52.48 -24.02 19.67
C MET A 35 51.17 -23.25 19.42
N PRO A 36 50.63 -22.49 20.39
CA PRO A 36 49.58 -21.52 20.11
C PRO A 36 50.11 -20.38 19.23
N VAL A 37 49.34 -20.08 18.20
CA VAL A 37 49.54 -18.98 17.26
C VAL A 37 48.36 -18.04 17.40
N ALA A 38 48.62 -16.78 17.73
CA ALA A 38 47.63 -15.73 17.64
C ALA A 38 47.82 -14.98 16.33
N VAL A 39 46.75 -14.85 15.55
CA VAL A 39 46.72 -14.04 14.34
C VAL A 39 45.73 -12.92 14.58
N SER A 40 46.13 -11.71 14.18
CA SER A 40 45.25 -10.56 14.21
C SER A 40 45.34 -9.77 12.92
N LEU A 41 44.19 -9.39 12.40
CA LEU A 41 44.02 -8.65 11.15
C LEU A 41 43.29 -7.34 11.42
N THR A 42 43.66 -6.30 10.70
CA THR A 42 42.89 -5.05 10.59
C THR A 42 42.73 -4.73 9.11
N THR A 43 41.50 -4.56 8.66
CA THR A 43 41.13 -4.10 7.32
C THR A 43 39.90 -3.20 7.39
N ASN A 44 39.82 -2.22 6.49
CA ASN A 44 38.66 -1.37 6.30
C ASN A 44 37.67 -1.95 5.27
N ASN A 45 38.09 -2.95 4.48
CA ASN A 45 37.31 -3.52 3.40
C ASN A 45 36.90 -4.98 3.70
N PRO A 46 35.60 -5.29 3.80
CA PRO A 46 35.09 -6.66 3.98
C PRO A 46 35.02 -7.48 2.68
N SER A 47 35.44 -6.94 1.52
CA SER A 47 35.42 -7.63 0.22
C SER A 47 36.14 -8.98 0.20
N LEU A 48 37.09 -9.18 1.13
CA LEU A 48 37.97 -10.33 1.18
C LEU A 48 37.44 -11.42 2.10
N PHE A 49 36.40 -12.13 1.67
CA PHE A 49 35.73 -13.13 2.51
C PHE A 49 36.61 -14.30 2.93
N SER A 50 37.49 -14.76 2.04
CA SER A 50 38.54 -15.71 2.39
C SER A 50 39.79 -15.47 1.58
N PHE A 51 40.94 -15.81 2.15
CA PHE A 51 42.20 -15.89 1.43
C PHE A 51 43.07 -16.99 2.01
N THR A 52 43.91 -17.57 1.15
CA THR A 52 44.92 -18.54 1.56
C THR A 52 46.26 -17.86 1.65
N HIS A 53 46.93 -17.97 2.79
CA HIS A 53 48.30 -17.46 2.93
C HIS A 53 49.21 -18.50 3.58
N PRO A 54 50.40 -18.78 3.01
CA PRO A 54 51.39 -19.64 3.65
C PRO A 54 51.84 -19.06 4.99
N LEU A 55 51.78 -19.88 6.05
CA LEU A 55 52.21 -19.44 7.38
C LEU A 55 53.73 -19.18 7.49
N SER A 56 54.54 -19.67 6.55
CA SER A 56 55.98 -19.40 6.45
C SER A 56 56.29 -17.93 6.17
N ILE A 57 55.33 -17.18 5.62
CA ILE A 57 55.42 -15.74 5.37
C ILE A 57 55.12 -14.94 6.66
N ILE A 58 54.48 -15.59 7.65
CA ILE A 58 54.27 -15.02 8.98
C ILE A 58 55.55 -15.28 9.80
N PRO A 59 56.31 -14.24 10.20
CA PRO A 59 57.64 -14.43 10.78
C PRO A 59 57.61 -15.33 12.03
N PRO A 60 58.52 -16.31 12.15
CA PRO A 60 58.49 -17.21 13.28
C PRO A 60 59.06 -16.50 14.52
N LEU A 61 58.29 -16.51 15.61
CA LEU A 61 58.70 -16.09 16.97
C LEU A 61 58.89 -14.60 17.27
N SER A 62 58.46 -13.68 16.40
CA SER A 62 58.39 -12.25 16.75
C SER A 62 56.95 -11.74 16.67
N SER A 63 56.59 -10.79 17.54
CA SER A 63 55.33 -10.04 17.43
C SER A 63 55.49 -8.99 16.33
N SER A 64 55.57 -9.42 15.08
CA SER A 64 55.74 -8.54 13.92
C SER A 64 54.40 -8.17 13.32
N SER A 65 54.24 -6.88 13.01
CA SER A 65 53.18 -6.39 12.13
C SER A 65 53.73 -6.26 10.72
N TYR A 66 52.97 -6.68 9.72
CA TYR A 66 53.32 -6.49 8.31
C TYR A 66 52.04 -6.29 7.49
N THR A 67 52.21 -5.76 6.28
CA THR A 67 51.12 -5.37 5.41
C THR A 67 51.05 -6.33 4.22
N LEU A 68 49.91 -6.97 4.04
CA LEU A 68 49.60 -7.78 2.86
C LEU A 68 48.92 -6.91 1.82
N LEU A 69 49.54 -6.83 0.64
CA LEU A 69 48.94 -6.28 -0.56
C LEU A 69 48.36 -7.46 -1.36
N LEU A 70 47.05 -7.56 -1.39
CA LEU A 70 46.40 -8.62 -2.16
C LEU A 70 46.30 -8.15 -3.61
N SER A 71 47.10 -8.77 -4.47
CA SER A 71 47.22 -8.39 -5.89
C SER A 71 46.04 -8.85 -6.73
N GLN A 72 45.29 -9.87 -6.29
CA GLN A 72 44.00 -10.35 -6.80
C GLN A 72 43.46 -11.39 -5.80
N PRO A 73 42.13 -11.51 -5.56
CA PRO A 73 41.59 -12.64 -4.81
C PRO A 73 41.84 -13.91 -5.64
N SER A 74 42.52 -14.91 -5.07
CA SER A 74 42.76 -16.19 -5.75
C SER A 74 41.46 -16.98 -5.84
N ASP A 75 41.19 -17.48 -7.05
CA ASP A 75 40.13 -18.41 -7.50
C ASP A 75 38.70 -17.85 -7.77
N GLU A 76 38.65 -16.80 -8.63
CA GLU A 76 37.62 -16.41 -9.66
C GLU A 76 36.08 -16.22 -9.38
N PRO A 77 35.36 -15.35 -10.15
CA PRO A 77 35.80 -14.29 -11.08
C PRO A 77 35.38 -12.86 -10.64
N PRO A 78 35.91 -11.80 -11.30
CA PRO A 78 35.88 -10.43 -10.79
C PRO A 78 34.62 -9.68 -11.23
N ILE A 79 34.07 -8.82 -10.35
CA ILE A 79 33.12 -7.79 -10.79
C ILE A 79 33.71 -6.38 -10.56
N SER A 80 34.09 -5.80 -11.70
CA SER A 80 34.14 -4.38 -12.05
C SER A 80 35.48 -3.64 -11.98
N LEU A 81 35.88 -3.27 -13.20
CA LEU A 81 36.74 -2.18 -13.63
C LEU A 81 36.36 -0.84 -12.99
N THR A 82 37.01 -0.48 -11.89
CA THR A 82 37.40 0.90 -11.58
C THR A 82 38.53 0.82 -10.59
N ALA A 83 39.65 1.50 -10.86
CA ALA A 83 40.83 1.52 -10.01
C ALA A 83 40.48 1.90 -8.55
N THR A 84 40.35 0.90 -7.69
CA THR A 84 40.40 1.05 -6.24
C THR A 84 41.77 0.59 -5.75
N PRO A 85 42.31 1.19 -4.67
CA PRO A 85 43.61 0.79 -4.13
C PRO A 85 43.59 -0.71 -3.79
N HIS A 86 44.69 -1.41 -4.06
CA HIS A 86 44.88 -2.82 -3.67
C HIS A 86 44.39 -3.04 -2.24
N ASP A 87 43.64 -4.11 -1.99
CA ASP A 87 43.14 -4.38 -0.65
C ASP A 87 44.33 -4.63 0.29
N VAL A 88 44.48 -3.75 1.28
CA VAL A 88 45.59 -3.74 2.23
C VAL A 88 45.13 -4.36 3.53
N ILE A 89 45.66 -5.54 3.89
CA ILE A 89 45.42 -6.14 5.21
C ILE A 89 46.68 -5.99 6.06
N ASN A 90 46.56 -5.36 7.22
CA ASN A 90 47.65 -5.41 8.20
C ASN A 90 47.48 -6.67 9.07
N VAL A 91 48.52 -7.50 9.07
CA VAL A 91 48.59 -8.74 9.83
C VAL A 91 49.59 -8.57 10.96
N LYS A 92 49.15 -8.84 12.19
CA LYS A 92 50.02 -9.01 13.33
C LYS A 92 49.84 -10.42 13.87
N ALA A 93 50.90 -11.19 13.83
CA ALA A 93 50.92 -12.52 14.41
C ALA A 93 51.89 -12.57 15.59
N SER A 94 51.57 -13.42 16.56
CA SER A 94 52.48 -13.75 17.66
C SER A 94 52.41 -15.22 17.94
N MET A 95 53.58 -15.87 17.99
CA MET A 95 53.70 -17.28 18.33
C MET A 95 54.29 -17.41 19.73
N LEU A 96 53.63 -18.17 20.60
CA LEU A 96 54.16 -18.51 21.92
C LEU A 96 54.41 -20.01 21.99
N PRO A 97 55.66 -20.49 21.99
CA PRO A 97 55.90 -21.92 22.12
C PRO A 97 55.48 -22.43 23.50
N THR A 98 54.65 -23.48 23.52
CA THR A 98 54.22 -24.14 24.77
C THR A 98 54.77 -25.56 24.79
N GLY A 99 55.82 -25.82 25.58
CA GLY A 99 56.42 -27.16 25.67
C GLY A 99 57.66 -27.18 26.57
N LYS A 100 58.26 -28.36 26.75
CA LYS A 100 59.48 -28.55 27.57
C LYS A 100 60.77 -28.02 26.91
N ALA A 101 60.71 -27.62 25.65
CA ALA A 101 61.85 -27.08 24.91
C ALA A 101 62.15 -25.64 25.37
N HIS A 102 63.44 -25.31 25.53
CA HIS A 102 63.85 -23.95 25.92
C HIS A 102 63.50 -22.95 24.80
N GLN A 103 62.89 -21.83 25.19
CA GLN A 103 62.42 -20.78 24.27
C GLN A 103 63.53 -20.26 23.33
N GLU A 104 64.77 -20.26 23.82
CA GLU A 104 65.96 -19.82 23.08
C GLU A 104 66.44 -20.84 22.04
N GLU A 105 66.24 -22.14 22.29
CA GLU A 105 66.54 -23.20 21.32
C GLU A 105 65.55 -23.16 20.16
N LEU A 106 64.27 -22.95 20.45
CA LEU A 106 63.25 -22.73 19.43
C LEU A 106 63.57 -21.48 18.61
N ARG A 107 63.91 -20.35 19.26
CA ARG A 107 64.36 -19.13 18.54
C ARG A 107 65.50 -19.38 17.57
N ARG A 108 66.54 -20.12 17.98
CA ARG A 108 67.64 -20.49 17.09
C ARG A 108 67.22 -21.44 15.98
N LEU A 109 66.26 -22.32 16.23
CA LEU A 109 65.76 -23.29 15.24
C LEU A 109 65.00 -22.59 14.12
N PHE A 110 64.18 -21.59 14.46
CA PHE A 110 63.39 -20.81 13.52
C PHE A 110 64.14 -19.64 12.86
N ALA A 111 65.26 -19.18 13.43
CA ALA A 111 66.06 -18.07 12.89
C ALA A 111 67.13 -18.48 11.87
N ARG A 112 67.34 -19.79 11.63
CA ARG A 112 68.37 -20.28 10.70
C ARG A 112 67.81 -20.44 9.27
N PRO A 113 68.36 -19.76 8.26
CA PRO A 113 68.00 -20.00 6.86
C PRO A 113 68.51 -21.37 6.41
N GLY A 114 67.64 -22.20 5.83
CA GLY A 114 67.99 -23.52 5.29
C GLY A 114 66.75 -24.42 5.04
N PRO A 115 66.90 -25.59 4.39
CA PRO A 115 65.80 -26.53 4.09
C PRO A 115 65.36 -27.33 5.32
N HIS A 116 65.39 -26.71 6.50
CA HIS A 116 65.19 -27.38 7.77
C HIS A 116 63.92 -26.91 8.48
N VAL A 117 62.94 -27.81 8.36
CA VAL A 117 61.98 -28.19 9.41
C VAL A 117 60.88 -27.18 9.65
N PHE A 118 60.00 -26.99 8.67
CA PHE A 118 58.54 -27.12 8.78
C PHE A 118 58.02 -26.92 7.34
N ARG A 119 57.22 -27.84 6.80
CA ARG A 119 56.52 -27.51 5.55
C ARG A 119 55.53 -26.39 5.82
N ASP A 120 55.40 -25.47 4.86
CA ASP A 120 54.39 -24.42 4.88
C ASP A 120 53.03 -25.04 5.20
N ALA A 121 52.45 -24.63 6.32
CA ALA A 121 51.05 -24.87 6.59
C ALA A 121 50.30 -23.71 5.91
N THR A 122 49.57 -24.03 4.85
CA THR A 122 48.60 -23.10 4.26
C THR A 122 47.29 -23.32 4.99
N ILE A 123 46.81 -22.27 5.66
CA ILE A 123 45.52 -22.30 6.32
C ILE A 123 44.66 -21.21 5.69
N PRO A 124 43.48 -21.54 5.15
CA PRO A 124 42.50 -20.55 4.75
C PRO A 124 42.13 -19.68 5.96
N ILE A 125 42.02 -18.38 5.73
CA ILE A 125 41.47 -17.44 6.70
C ILE A 125 40.17 -16.93 6.13
N SER A 126 39.09 -16.98 6.91
CA SER A 126 37.79 -16.44 6.53
C SER A 126 37.30 -15.38 7.51
N PHE A 127 36.73 -14.29 6.97
CA PHE A 127 36.01 -13.32 7.79
C PHE A 127 34.58 -13.79 8.03
N VAL A 128 34.15 -13.72 9.29
CA VAL A 128 32.81 -14.09 9.74
C VAL A 128 32.19 -12.97 10.59
N GLY A 129 30.92 -13.10 10.95
CA GLY A 129 30.24 -12.16 11.83
C GLY A 129 29.34 -11.15 11.11
N PRO A 130 28.60 -10.31 11.86
CA PRO A 130 27.43 -9.62 11.36
C PRO A 130 27.73 -8.61 10.25
N GLN A 131 28.86 -7.92 10.31
CA GLN A 131 29.23 -6.94 9.29
C GLN A 131 29.58 -7.60 7.94
N VAL A 132 30.09 -8.83 7.97
CA VAL A 132 30.32 -9.63 6.76
C VAL A 132 28.99 -10.05 6.16
N VAL A 133 28.07 -10.54 7.00
CA VAL A 133 26.71 -10.92 6.60
C VAL A 133 25.96 -9.72 6.00
N GLU A 134 26.01 -8.56 6.63
CA GLU A 134 25.39 -7.33 6.13
C GLU A 134 25.96 -6.91 4.75
N PHE A 135 27.29 -6.98 4.59
CA PHE A 135 27.92 -6.70 3.31
C PHE A 135 27.50 -7.72 2.24
N LEU A 136 27.46 -9.01 2.58
CA LEU A 136 26.99 -10.08 1.69
C LEU A 136 25.53 -9.84 1.27
N ILE A 137 24.63 -9.53 2.20
CA ILE A 137 23.23 -9.16 1.89
C ILE A 137 23.20 -7.99 0.89
N SER A 138 24.03 -6.96 1.05
CA SER A 138 24.07 -5.82 0.14
C SER A 138 24.60 -6.14 -1.27
N GLN A 139 25.41 -7.19 -1.41
CA GLN A 139 26.09 -7.57 -2.66
C GLN A 139 25.62 -8.93 -3.22
N HIS A 140 24.51 -9.48 -2.71
CA HIS A 140 24.10 -10.86 -2.99
C HIS A 140 23.90 -11.19 -4.48
N THR A 141 23.61 -10.21 -5.33
CA THR A 141 23.46 -10.41 -6.79
C THR A 141 24.78 -10.39 -7.56
N ARG A 142 25.90 -10.06 -6.91
CA ARG A 142 27.21 -9.82 -7.56
C ARG A 142 28.28 -10.85 -7.19
N ILE A 143 28.00 -11.74 -6.24
CA ILE A 143 29.00 -12.65 -5.68
C ILE A 143 28.74 -14.06 -6.19
N SER A 144 29.73 -14.66 -6.87
CA SER A 144 29.76 -16.09 -7.19
C SER A 144 29.99 -16.90 -5.91
N ALA A 145 29.42 -18.11 -5.83
CA ALA A 145 29.52 -18.99 -4.66
C ALA A 145 29.03 -18.37 -3.32
N PHE A 146 28.08 -17.43 -3.42
CA PHE A 146 27.47 -16.70 -2.30
C PHE A 146 27.10 -17.60 -1.12
N ASP A 147 26.40 -18.72 -1.36
CA ASP A 147 25.87 -19.60 -0.31
C ASP A 147 26.98 -20.15 0.62
N SER A 148 28.17 -20.40 0.07
CA SER A 148 29.30 -20.91 0.84
C SER A 148 29.89 -19.86 1.79
N PHE A 149 29.98 -18.61 1.33
CA PHE A 149 30.46 -17.49 2.14
C PHE A 149 29.42 -17.06 3.16
N PHE A 150 28.13 -17.09 2.79
CA PHE A 150 27.04 -16.65 3.64
C PHE A 150 26.87 -17.54 4.87
N ASN A 151 26.78 -18.85 4.67
CA ASN A 151 26.68 -19.82 5.77
C ASN A 151 27.88 -19.74 6.72
N LYS A 152 29.08 -19.54 6.18
CA LYS A 152 30.27 -19.35 7.00
C LYS A 152 30.22 -18.02 7.76
N ALA A 153 29.80 -16.92 7.13
CA ALA A 153 29.70 -15.63 7.78
C ALA A 153 28.72 -15.66 8.97
N ILE A 154 27.59 -16.36 8.81
CA ILE A 154 26.57 -16.58 9.86
C ILE A 154 27.13 -17.30 11.09
N SER A 155 28.06 -18.26 10.91
CA SER A 155 28.64 -19.02 12.03
C SER A 155 29.34 -18.15 13.09
N GLY A 156 29.79 -16.95 12.67
CA GLY A 156 30.43 -15.97 13.56
C GLY A 156 29.46 -15.02 14.28
N CYS A 157 28.15 -15.17 14.10
CA CYS A 157 27.14 -14.30 14.68
C CYS A 157 26.50 -14.92 15.93
N SER A 158 26.21 -14.08 16.92
CA SER A 158 25.29 -14.41 18.01
C SER A 158 23.84 -14.38 17.53
N GLY A 159 22.94 -15.08 18.24
CA GLY A 159 21.51 -15.06 17.90
C GLY A 159 20.89 -13.64 17.88
N ALA A 160 21.41 -12.72 18.72
CA ALA A 160 20.96 -11.33 18.73
C ALA A 160 21.41 -10.55 17.48
N GLU A 161 22.61 -10.81 16.99
CA GLU A 161 23.14 -10.23 15.76
C GLU A 161 22.43 -10.79 14.53
N LEU A 162 22.19 -12.11 14.47
CA LEU A 162 21.40 -12.74 13.41
C LEU A 162 19.99 -12.14 13.34
N THR A 163 19.37 -11.90 14.49
CA THR A 163 18.06 -11.25 14.55
C THR A 163 18.09 -9.82 13.99
N ALA A 164 19.14 -9.04 14.29
CA ALA A 164 19.28 -7.69 13.75
C ALA A 164 19.48 -7.67 12.22
N LEU A 165 20.03 -8.75 11.65
CA LEU A 165 20.27 -8.91 10.22
C LEU A 165 19.02 -9.28 9.41
N LEU A 166 17.93 -9.71 10.07
CA LEU A 166 16.67 -10.03 9.39
C LEU A 166 16.08 -8.81 8.66
N GLY A 167 16.15 -7.61 9.24
CA GLY A 167 15.67 -6.39 8.61
C GLY A 167 16.36 -6.11 7.26
N PRO A 168 17.70 -6.00 7.22
CA PRO A 168 18.46 -5.91 5.97
C PRO A 168 18.20 -7.05 4.99
N ALA A 169 18.10 -8.30 5.47
CA ALA A 169 17.82 -9.45 4.61
C ALA A 169 16.44 -9.35 3.95
N ILE A 170 15.42 -8.96 4.71
CA ILE A 170 14.07 -8.72 4.19
C ILE A 170 14.10 -7.57 3.18
N ALA A 171 14.75 -6.44 3.52
CA ALA A 171 14.93 -5.28 2.65
C ALA A 171 15.63 -5.60 1.31
N SER A 172 16.48 -6.62 1.29
CA SER A 172 17.12 -7.11 0.06
C SER A 172 16.15 -7.78 -0.91
N GLY A 173 14.97 -8.20 -0.44
CA GLY A 173 13.98 -8.91 -1.25
C GLY A 173 14.31 -10.38 -1.51
N ASN A 174 15.35 -10.94 -0.88
CA ASN A 174 15.75 -12.34 -1.08
C ASN A 174 15.25 -13.25 0.07
N ALA A 175 14.26 -14.10 -0.23
CA ALA A 175 13.66 -15.01 0.74
C ALA A 175 14.62 -16.09 1.27
N ASN A 176 15.61 -16.51 0.47
CA ASN A 176 16.59 -17.51 0.91
C ASN A 176 17.46 -16.97 2.04
N LEU A 177 17.91 -15.71 1.95
CA LEU A 177 18.69 -15.07 3.03
C LEU A 177 17.91 -14.99 4.33
N VAL A 178 16.60 -14.72 4.22
CA VAL A 178 15.70 -14.68 5.38
C VAL A 178 15.58 -16.09 5.98
N SER A 179 15.38 -17.12 5.16
CA SER A 179 15.33 -18.52 5.62
C SER A 179 16.62 -18.94 6.30
N ASP A 180 17.77 -18.73 5.66
CA ASP A 180 19.09 -19.10 6.17
C ASP A 180 19.38 -18.45 7.54
N LEU A 181 19.01 -17.18 7.72
CA LEU A 181 19.16 -16.50 9.01
C LEU A 181 18.24 -17.08 10.10
N ILE A 182 17.00 -17.43 9.75
CA ILE A 182 16.05 -18.04 10.69
C ILE A 182 16.51 -19.45 11.06
N ASP A 183 16.94 -20.26 10.10
CA ASP A 183 17.47 -21.61 10.29
C ASP A 183 18.73 -21.58 11.17
N ALA A 184 19.53 -20.51 11.08
CA ALA A 184 20.68 -20.25 11.95
C ALA A 184 20.32 -19.78 13.38
N GLY A 185 19.03 -19.55 13.68
CA GLY A 185 18.54 -19.20 15.00
C GLY A 185 18.17 -17.72 15.20
N ALA A 186 17.94 -16.95 14.13
CA ALA A 186 17.39 -15.60 14.24
C ALA A 186 15.95 -15.61 14.78
N VAL A 187 15.62 -14.67 15.68
CA VAL A 187 14.31 -14.61 16.34
C VAL A 187 13.36 -13.67 15.60
N VAL A 188 12.28 -14.21 15.04
CA VAL A 188 11.35 -13.43 14.19
C VAL A 188 10.35 -12.54 14.93
N ASN A 189 10.12 -12.77 16.23
CA ASN A 189 9.08 -12.08 17.02
C ASN A 189 9.64 -10.99 17.95
N ARG A 190 10.71 -10.29 17.56
CA ARG A 190 11.17 -9.13 18.34
C ARG A 190 10.21 -7.96 18.15
N ARG A 191 9.81 -7.37 19.28
CA ARG A 191 9.05 -6.12 19.33
C ARG A 191 10.03 -4.99 19.59
N ASP A 192 10.67 -4.48 18.53
CA ASP A 192 11.24 -3.15 18.62
C ASP A 192 10.07 -2.16 18.51
N SER A 193 9.98 -1.21 19.45
CA SER A 193 8.78 -0.37 19.63
C SER A 193 8.46 0.55 18.45
N ASP A 194 9.43 0.76 17.55
CA ASP A 194 9.40 1.88 16.60
C ASP A 194 9.41 1.44 15.11
N SER A 195 9.76 0.19 14.77
CA SER A 195 10.02 -0.23 13.38
C SER A 195 8.93 -1.12 12.74
N GLY A 196 7.88 -1.46 13.48
CA GLY A 196 6.87 -2.46 13.07
C GLY A 196 7.43 -3.89 13.06
N SER A 197 6.57 -4.90 12.92
CA SER A 197 7.03 -6.29 12.80
C SER A 197 7.82 -6.54 11.51
N LEU A 198 8.64 -7.59 11.53
CA LEU A 198 9.28 -8.11 10.31
C LEU A 198 8.25 -8.50 9.24
N LEU A 199 7.06 -8.95 9.66
CA LEU A 199 5.96 -9.25 8.76
C LEU A 199 5.47 -8.00 8.03
N SER A 200 5.27 -6.88 8.76
CA SER A 200 4.92 -5.59 8.14
C SER A 200 5.97 -5.15 7.12
N LEU A 201 7.25 -5.31 7.42
CA LEU A 201 8.34 -5.00 6.49
C LEU A 201 8.28 -5.89 5.23
N GLY A 202 8.07 -7.20 5.41
CA GLY A 202 7.91 -8.13 4.29
C GLY A 202 6.72 -7.80 3.39
N VAL A 203 5.59 -7.39 3.98
CA VAL A 203 4.39 -6.95 3.23
C VAL A 203 4.68 -5.66 2.46
N ARG A 204 5.29 -4.64 3.07
CA ARG A 204 5.64 -3.37 2.40
C ARG A 204 6.60 -3.54 1.22
N ILE A 205 7.48 -4.53 1.29
CA ILE A 205 8.37 -4.88 0.17
C ILE A 205 7.60 -5.58 -0.95
N GLY A 206 6.48 -6.24 -0.62
CA GLY A 206 5.62 -6.89 -1.58
C GLY A 206 6.12 -8.27 -2.01
N ASN A 207 7.06 -8.88 -1.27
CA ASN A 207 7.58 -10.20 -1.60
C ASN A 207 6.79 -11.29 -0.87
N VAL A 208 5.99 -12.04 -1.63
CA VAL A 208 5.13 -13.14 -1.15
C VAL A 208 5.94 -14.26 -0.49
N GLU A 209 7.09 -14.61 -1.05
CA GLU A 209 7.91 -15.71 -0.52
C GLU A 209 8.53 -15.33 0.83
N ILE A 210 8.96 -14.08 0.99
CA ILE A 210 9.41 -13.58 2.30
C ILE A 210 8.28 -13.65 3.32
N VAL A 211 7.08 -13.20 2.96
CA VAL A 211 5.91 -13.23 3.86
C VAL A 211 5.58 -14.68 4.26
N LYS A 212 5.62 -15.64 3.32
CA LYS A 212 5.43 -17.07 3.61
C LYS A 212 6.48 -17.61 4.57
N VAL A 213 7.77 -17.31 4.34
CA VAL A 213 8.88 -17.74 5.23
C VAL A 213 8.68 -17.20 6.65
N LEU A 214 8.30 -15.93 6.79
CA LEU A 214 8.04 -15.32 8.10
C LEU A 214 6.85 -15.98 8.82
N ILE A 215 5.75 -16.21 8.11
CA ILE A 215 4.56 -16.88 8.66
C ILE A 215 4.89 -18.31 9.09
N ALA A 216 5.59 -19.08 8.23
CA ALA A 216 5.99 -20.45 8.53
C ALA A 216 6.91 -20.55 9.75
N SER A 217 7.72 -19.53 9.96
CA SER A 217 8.62 -19.37 11.12
C SER A 217 7.89 -18.92 12.40
N GLY A 218 6.56 -18.79 12.38
CA GLY A 218 5.76 -18.39 13.54
C GLY A 218 5.80 -16.89 13.84
N CYS A 219 6.11 -16.04 12.85
CA CYS A 219 6.02 -14.58 13.01
C CYS A 219 4.54 -14.18 13.20
N GLY A 220 4.21 -13.60 14.35
CA GLY A 220 2.86 -13.15 14.69
C GLY A 220 2.55 -11.74 14.21
N ILE A 221 1.26 -11.41 14.14
CA ILE A 221 0.79 -10.02 13.94
C ILE A 221 0.62 -9.35 15.30
N GLY A 222 1.29 -8.23 15.52
CA GLY A 222 0.99 -7.25 16.56
C GLY A 222 -0.23 -6.42 16.15
N ASN A 223 -1.43 -6.90 16.49
CA ASN A 223 -2.75 -6.47 15.98
C ASN A 223 -3.01 -4.95 15.84
N SER A 224 -2.34 -4.05 16.57
CA SER A 224 -2.56 -2.60 16.46
C SER A 224 -1.43 -1.82 15.79
N ALA A 225 -0.22 -2.40 15.66
CA ALA A 225 0.95 -1.70 15.11
C ALA A 225 1.25 -2.10 13.66
N ASP A 226 0.88 -3.32 13.28
CA ASP A 226 1.48 -3.93 12.10
C ASP A 226 0.84 -3.59 10.77
N MET A 227 -0.34 -2.95 10.75
CA MET A 227 -1.02 -2.37 9.57
C MET A 227 -0.93 -3.21 8.28
N VAL A 228 -0.76 -4.53 8.39
CA VAL A 228 -0.37 -5.40 7.26
C VAL A 228 -1.44 -5.44 6.18
N LEU A 229 -2.71 -5.36 6.58
CA LEU A 229 -3.83 -5.29 5.66
C LEU A 229 -3.92 -3.92 4.98
N HIS A 230 -3.60 -2.83 5.67
CA HIS A 230 -3.52 -1.49 5.09
C HIS A 230 -2.38 -1.40 4.07
N ASP A 231 -1.20 -1.92 4.41
CA ASP A 231 -0.05 -1.95 3.51
C ASP A 231 -0.35 -2.77 2.25
N ALA A 232 -0.88 -3.99 2.41
CA ALA A 232 -1.30 -4.82 1.27
C ALA A 232 -2.37 -4.12 0.41
N ALA A 233 -3.31 -3.43 1.05
CA ALA A 233 -4.35 -2.67 0.36
C ALA A 233 -3.79 -1.46 -0.41
N ALA A 234 -2.87 -0.70 0.18
CA ALA A 234 -2.19 0.43 -0.48
C ALA A 234 -1.41 0.01 -1.73
N MET A 235 -0.85 -1.20 -1.69
CA MET A 235 -0.05 -1.77 -2.78
C MET A 235 -0.88 -2.51 -3.84
N ASN A 236 -2.21 -2.63 -3.67
CA ASN A 236 -3.09 -3.45 -4.51
C ASN A 236 -2.66 -4.93 -4.58
N ARG A 237 -2.06 -5.46 -3.51
CA ARG A 237 -1.55 -6.84 -3.44
C ARG A 237 -2.59 -7.76 -2.82
N VAL A 238 -3.58 -8.12 -3.63
CA VAL A 238 -4.66 -9.04 -3.26
C VAL A 238 -4.11 -10.40 -2.82
N ASP A 239 -3.04 -10.87 -3.46
CA ASP A 239 -2.33 -12.10 -3.10
C ASP A 239 -1.78 -12.07 -1.67
N LEU A 240 -1.13 -10.97 -1.27
CA LEU A 240 -0.66 -10.78 0.09
C LEU A 240 -1.81 -10.68 1.08
N PHE A 241 -2.84 -9.90 0.74
CA PHE A 241 -4.03 -9.75 1.57
C PHE A 241 -4.71 -11.11 1.81
N GLU A 242 -4.84 -11.92 0.77
CA GLU A 242 -5.41 -13.27 0.83
C GLU A 242 -4.58 -14.21 1.72
N ILE A 243 -3.25 -14.21 1.55
CA ILE A 243 -2.35 -15.03 2.39
C ILE A 243 -2.49 -14.63 3.86
N LEU A 244 -2.51 -13.33 4.16
CA LEU A 244 -2.68 -12.84 5.54
C LEU A 244 -4.02 -13.28 6.13
N CYS A 245 -5.13 -13.16 5.38
CA CYS A 245 -6.45 -13.61 5.81
C CYS A 245 -6.53 -15.11 6.08
N LYS A 246 -5.86 -15.93 5.26
CA LYS A 246 -5.87 -17.39 5.39
C LYS A 246 -4.98 -17.90 6.53
N CYS A 247 -3.81 -17.28 6.71
CA CYS A 247 -2.81 -17.75 7.66
C CYS A 247 -3.10 -17.31 9.11
N PHE A 248 -3.80 -16.19 9.30
CA PHE A 248 -4.09 -15.65 10.64
C PHE A 248 -5.58 -15.76 10.96
N THR A 249 -5.95 -16.79 11.74
CA THR A 249 -7.33 -17.00 12.19
C THR A 249 -7.81 -15.83 13.05
N GLY A 250 -8.92 -15.19 12.66
CA GLY A 250 -9.49 -14.07 13.41
C GLY A 250 -8.82 -12.71 13.14
N ILE A 251 -8.02 -12.58 12.08
CA ILE A 251 -7.58 -11.27 11.61
C ILE A 251 -8.79 -10.42 11.23
N ASP A 252 -8.86 -9.22 11.80
CA ASP A 252 -9.95 -8.29 11.54
C ASP A 252 -9.71 -7.55 10.21
N VAL A 253 -10.48 -7.90 9.18
CA VAL A 253 -10.43 -7.23 7.87
C VAL A 253 -10.89 -5.76 7.93
N ASN A 254 -11.54 -5.37 9.02
CA ASN A 254 -11.99 -4.02 9.33
C ASN A 254 -11.09 -3.34 10.38
N CYS A 255 -9.87 -3.84 10.60
CA CYS A 255 -8.92 -3.21 11.50
C CYS A 255 -8.70 -1.75 11.10
N VAL A 256 -8.53 -0.88 12.09
CA VAL A 256 -8.41 0.56 11.88
C VAL A 256 -6.98 1.03 12.14
N ASP A 257 -6.53 1.97 11.32
CA ASP A 257 -5.30 2.73 11.57
C ASP A 257 -5.54 3.84 12.63
N PRO A 258 -4.51 4.62 13.02
CA PRO A 258 -4.68 5.70 13.99
C PRO A 258 -5.70 6.79 13.59
N ASP A 259 -6.00 6.95 12.30
CA ASP A 259 -7.02 7.86 11.79
C ASP A 259 -8.43 7.23 11.76
N GLY A 260 -8.58 5.98 12.18
CA GLY A 260 -9.84 5.22 12.11
C GLY A 260 -10.12 4.62 10.74
N ARG A 261 -9.15 4.62 9.82
CA ARG A 261 -9.35 4.11 8.44
C ARG A 261 -9.14 2.62 8.39
N THR A 262 -10.01 1.93 7.67
CA THR A 262 -9.90 0.50 7.36
C THR A 262 -9.10 0.25 6.07
N PRO A 263 -8.67 -0.99 5.78
CA PRO A 263 -8.00 -1.29 4.51
C PRO A 263 -8.83 -0.91 3.26
N ILE A 264 -10.17 -0.95 3.33
CA ILE A 264 -11.04 -0.48 2.22
C ILE A 264 -10.90 1.03 1.99
N HIS A 265 -10.74 1.84 3.05
CA HIS A 265 -10.47 3.27 2.88
C HIS A 265 -9.17 3.49 2.10
N ILE A 266 -8.12 2.74 2.45
CA ILE A 266 -6.82 2.84 1.79
C ILE A 266 -6.93 2.40 0.33
N ALA A 267 -7.55 1.25 0.05
CA ALA A 267 -7.78 0.79 -1.32
C ALA A 267 -8.57 1.81 -2.15
N ALA A 268 -9.58 2.46 -1.56
CA ALA A 268 -10.37 3.49 -2.22
C ALA A 268 -9.57 4.77 -2.51
N ALA A 269 -8.77 5.23 -1.53
CA ALA A 269 -7.90 6.40 -1.66
C ALA A 269 -6.82 6.24 -2.73
N HIS A 270 -6.44 5.00 -3.07
CA HIS A 270 -5.47 4.70 -4.14
C HIS A 270 -6.12 4.24 -5.45
N GLY A 271 -7.45 4.08 -5.50
CA GLY A 271 -8.19 3.68 -6.70
C GLY A 271 -8.10 2.18 -7.04
N HIS A 272 -7.77 1.33 -6.07
CA HIS A 272 -7.48 -0.09 -6.28
C HIS A 272 -8.76 -0.94 -6.32
N VAL A 273 -9.43 -0.95 -7.48
CA VAL A 273 -10.73 -1.63 -7.68
C VAL A 273 -10.69 -3.13 -7.36
N GLN A 274 -9.62 -3.84 -7.73
CA GLN A 274 -9.53 -5.27 -7.47
C GLN A 274 -9.41 -5.56 -5.97
N MET A 275 -8.59 -4.77 -5.27
CA MET A 275 -8.51 -4.84 -3.81
C MET A 275 -9.85 -4.49 -3.15
N LEU A 276 -10.56 -3.47 -3.61
CA LEU A 276 -11.89 -3.12 -3.09
C LEU A 276 -12.86 -4.31 -3.18
N LYS A 277 -12.99 -4.91 -4.37
CA LYS A 277 -13.85 -6.07 -4.59
C LYS A 277 -13.46 -7.25 -3.69
N TYR A 278 -12.16 -7.51 -3.58
CA TYR A 278 -11.67 -8.59 -2.72
C TYR A 278 -11.98 -8.33 -1.25
N CYS A 279 -11.67 -7.14 -0.72
CA CYS A 279 -11.99 -6.77 0.67
C CYS A 279 -13.48 -6.95 0.98
N ILE A 280 -14.37 -6.50 0.08
CA ILE A 280 -15.82 -6.69 0.24
C ILE A 280 -16.19 -8.18 0.26
N SER A 281 -15.58 -8.99 -0.62
CA SER A 281 -15.85 -10.43 -0.68
C SER A 281 -15.43 -11.19 0.59
N VAL A 282 -14.45 -10.69 1.34
CA VAL A 282 -13.98 -11.27 2.61
C VAL A 282 -14.62 -10.62 3.85
N GLY A 283 -15.67 -9.81 3.68
CA GLY A 283 -16.45 -9.22 4.77
C GLY A 283 -16.00 -7.83 5.23
N GLY A 284 -15.21 -7.13 4.42
CA GLY A 284 -14.85 -5.74 4.68
C GLY A 284 -16.05 -4.80 4.51
N ASN A 285 -16.22 -3.90 5.48
CA ASN A 285 -17.33 -2.95 5.54
C ASN A 285 -17.02 -1.71 4.69
N ALA A 286 -17.65 -1.60 3.53
CA ALA A 286 -17.55 -0.42 2.67
C ALA A 286 -18.30 0.81 3.21
N GLU A 287 -19.05 0.66 4.31
CA GLU A 287 -19.89 1.71 4.92
C GLU A 287 -19.30 2.35 6.17
N VAL A 288 -18.19 1.83 6.67
CA VAL A 288 -17.53 2.35 7.88
C VAL A 288 -17.00 3.76 7.64
N SER A 289 -17.09 4.59 8.68
CA SER A 289 -16.53 5.94 8.68
C SER A 289 -15.33 6.04 9.60
N ASP A 290 -14.29 6.76 9.16
CA ASP A 290 -13.09 7.05 9.91
C ASP A 290 -13.29 8.12 11.00
N SER A 291 -12.21 8.55 11.67
CA SER A 291 -12.26 9.56 12.72
C SER A 291 -12.79 10.93 12.25
N LYS A 292 -12.77 11.23 10.96
CA LYS A 292 -13.29 12.47 10.34
C LYS A 292 -14.70 12.29 9.76
N GLY A 293 -15.30 11.10 9.91
CA GLY A 293 -16.58 10.77 9.28
C GLY A 293 -16.44 10.46 7.78
N TRP A 294 -15.23 10.23 7.28
CA TRP A 294 -15.01 9.86 5.88
C TRP A 294 -15.24 8.37 5.72
N ASN A 295 -15.89 7.99 4.63
CA ASN A 295 -16.07 6.60 4.26
C ASN A 295 -15.20 6.32 3.01
N PRO A 296 -15.08 5.07 2.55
CA PRO A 296 -14.30 4.77 1.35
C PRO A 296 -14.72 5.56 0.12
N LEU A 297 -16.01 5.88 -0.05
CA LEU A 297 -16.50 6.68 -1.18
C LEU A 297 -15.98 8.12 -1.12
N HIS A 298 -15.93 8.74 0.07
CA HIS A 298 -15.31 10.05 0.29
C HIS A 298 -13.83 10.02 -0.11
N CYS A 299 -13.08 8.98 0.27
CA CYS A 299 -11.67 8.83 -0.08
C CYS A 299 -11.46 8.71 -1.60
N ALA A 300 -12.22 7.84 -2.28
CA ALA A 300 -12.14 7.69 -3.74
C ALA A 300 -12.51 8.99 -4.46
N ALA A 301 -13.51 9.72 -3.95
CA ALA A 301 -13.99 10.95 -4.55
C ALA A 301 -13.01 12.12 -4.40
N GLU A 302 -12.40 12.27 -3.22
CA GLU A 302 -11.36 13.27 -2.97
C GLU A 302 -10.15 13.08 -3.89
N LYS A 303 -9.77 11.83 -4.17
CA LYS A 303 -8.59 11.48 -4.99
C LYS A 303 -8.88 11.33 -6.49
N GLY A 304 -10.14 11.45 -6.92
CA GLY A 304 -10.48 11.43 -8.35
C GLY A 304 -10.61 10.04 -8.97
N HIS A 305 -10.78 8.99 -8.16
CA HIS A 305 -10.76 7.60 -8.64
C HIS A 305 -12.14 7.13 -9.13
N LEU A 306 -12.46 7.40 -10.41
CA LEU A 306 -13.75 7.08 -11.04
C LEU A 306 -14.19 5.63 -10.87
N GLU A 307 -13.34 4.68 -11.23
CA GLU A 307 -13.72 3.26 -11.23
C GLU A 307 -13.87 2.70 -9.80
N ALA A 308 -13.07 3.21 -8.85
CA ALA A 308 -13.23 2.88 -7.44
C ALA A 308 -14.55 3.45 -6.88
N ALA A 309 -14.90 4.69 -7.21
CA ALA A 309 -16.17 5.30 -6.83
C ALA A 309 -17.36 4.53 -7.40
N LYS A 310 -17.35 4.17 -8.70
CA LYS A 310 -18.40 3.32 -9.31
C LYS A 310 -18.50 1.95 -8.63
N CYS A 311 -17.38 1.31 -8.34
CA CYS A 311 -17.35 0.04 -7.63
C CYS A 311 -18.01 0.15 -6.26
N LEU A 312 -17.69 1.20 -5.49
CA LEU A 312 -18.26 1.45 -4.17
C LEU A 312 -19.76 1.81 -4.24
N LEU A 313 -20.20 2.59 -5.22
CA LEU A 313 -21.61 2.91 -5.46
C LEU A 313 -22.44 1.65 -5.80
N THR A 314 -21.83 0.67 -6.47
CA THR A 314 -22.49 -0.61 -6.76
C THR A 314 -22.67 -1.46 -5.49
N CYS A 315 -21.79 -1.28 -4.51
CA CYS A 315 -21.71 -2.14 -3.32
C CYS A 315 -22.23 -1.49 -2.02
N SER A 316 -22.61 -0.20 -2.03
CA SER A 316 -22.99 0.55 -0.83
C SER A 316 -24.10 1.56 -1.10
N LYS A 317 -24.88 1.89 -0.06
CA LYS A 317 -25.94 2.92 -0.15
C LYS A 317 -25.47 4.33 0.25
N LEU A 318 -24.16 4.56 0.29
CA LEU A 318 -23.53 5.74 0.89
C LEU A 318 -23.43 6.98 0.01
N LYS A 319 -24.10 7.03 -1.15
CA LYS A 319 -24.00 8.16 -2.09
C LYS A 319 -24.22 9.53 -1.42
N TYR A 320 -25.00 9.56 -0.34
CA TYR A 320 -25.41 10.77 0.39
C TYR A 320 -24.81 10.90 1.79
N ALA A 321 -23.88 10.02 2.17
CA ALA A 321 -23.19 10.18 3.45
C ALA A 321 -22.41 11.51 3.47
N VAL A 322 -22.32 12.10 4.65
CA VAL A 322 -21.60 13.36 4.87
C VAL A 322 -20.49 13.16 5.89
N THR A 323 -19.37 13.83 5.67
CA THR A 323 -18.28 13.89 6.65
C THR A 323 -18.68 14.73 7.87
N LYS A 324 -17.82 14.78 8.90
CA LYS A 324 -18.03 15.68 10.05
C LYS A 324 -18.09 17.16 9.67
N ASP A 325 -17.49 17.53 8.53
CA ASP A 325 -17.54 18.88 7.97
C ASP A 325 -18.79 19.13 7.08
N GLY A 326 -19.72 18.17 7.03
CA GLY A 326 -20.95 18.26 6.24
C GLY A 326 -20.75 18.12 4.73
N ARG A 327 -19.61 17.59 4.28
CA ARG A 327 -19.30 17.42 2.85
C ARG A 327 -19.68 16.03 2.38
N THR A 328 -20.34 15.95 1.23
CA THR A 328 -20.58 14.68 0.51
C THR A 328 -19.38 14.29 -0.35
N ALA A 329 -19.35 13.05 -0.84
CA ALA A 329 -18.39 12.62 -1.85
C ALA A 329 -18.46 13.50 -3.13
N PHE A 330 -19.64 13.96 -3.51
CA PHE A 330 -19.81 14.91 -4.62
C PHE A 330 -19.10 16.24 -4.34
N ASP A 331 -19.27 16.81 -3.14
CA ASP A 331 -18.63 18.07 -2.78
C ASP A 331 -17.10 17.94 -2.80
N LEU A 332 -16.57 16.81 -2.32
CA LEU A 332 -15.13 16.52 -2.38
C LEU A 332 -14.63 16.40 -3.83
N ALA A 333 -15.37 15.71 -4.70
CA ALA A 333 -14.99 15.60 -6.12
C ALA A 333 -15.06 16.96 -6.83
N ALA A 334 -16.10 17.77 -6.56
CA ALA A 334 -16.29 19.08 -7.17
C ALA A 334 -15.23 20.09 -6.71
N THR A 335 -14.95 20.15 -5.40
CA THR A 335 -13.95 21.06 -4.84
C THR A 335 -12.53 20.74 -5.28
N ASN A 336 -12.22 19.47 -5.52
CA ASN A 336 -10.91 19.04 -6.02
C ASN A 336 -10.81 18.99 -7.56
N GLY A 337 -11.86 19.39 -8.30
CA GLY A 337 -11.83 19.49 -9.77
C GLY A 337 -11.97 18.17 -10.52
N HIS A 338 -12.43 17.09 -9.88
CA HIS A 338 -12.58 15.77 -10.48
C HIS A 338 -13.87 15.64 -11.29
N SER A 339 -13.93 16.36 -12.42
CA SER A 339 -15.13 16.45 -13.28
C SER A 339 -15.67 15.09 -13.76
N CYS A 340 -14.77 14.11 -13.96
CA CYS A 340 -15.13 12.75 -14.38
C CYS A 340 -16.01 12.01 -13.35
N LEU A 341 -15.86 12.32 -12.07
CA LEU A 341 -16.65 11.74 -10.98
C LEU A 341 -18.03 12.38 -10.85
N LEU A 342 -18.17 13.65 -11.24
CA LEU A 342 -19.40 14.40 -11.06
C LEU A 342 -20.60 13.75 -11.74
N GLY A 343 -20.38 13.02 -12.85
CA GLY A 343 -21.44 12.27 -13.52
C GLY A 343 -22.05 11.18 -12.63
N CYS A 344 -21.21 10.30 -12.07
CA CYS A 344 -21.67 9.16 -11.26
C CYS A 344 -22.03 9.53 -9.80
N LEU A 345 -21.39 10.57 -9.26
CA LEU A 345 -21.70 11.09 -7.92
C LEU A 345 -22.86 12.08 -7.92
N ARG A 346 -23.19 12.68 -9.07
CA ARG A 346 -24.43 13.46 -9.22
C ARG A 346 -25.59 12.58 -8.84
N TYR A 347 -26.51 13.14 -8.04
CA TYR A 347 -27.88 12.64 -7.91
C TYR A 347 -28.36 12.11 -9.27
N ASP A 348 -28.57 10.79 -9.38
CA ASP A 348 -29.15 10.22 -10.58
C ASP A 348 -30.56 10.80 -10.81
N ASP A 349 -31.20 11.31 -9.74
CA ASP A 349 -32.43 12.10 -9.80
C ASP A 349 -32.21 13.55 -10.32
N ASP A 350 -31.09 14.24 -10.04
CA ASP A 350 -30.89 15.64 -10.48
C ASP A 350 -30.43 15.77 -11.95
N VAL A 351 -29.94 14.68 -12.55
CA VAL A 351 -30.13 14.31 -13.98
C VAL A 351 -31.28 15.00 -14.71
N LEU A 352 -32.38 14.26 -14.65
CA LEU A 352 -33.65 14.56 -15.26
C LEU A 352 -34.26 15.86 -14.71
N HIS A 353 -34.14 16.11 -13.41
CA HIS A 353 -34.63 17.33 -12.75
C HIS A 353 -33.92 18.62 -13.20
N ARG A 354 -32.60 18.61 -13.47
CA ARG A 354 -31.92 19.77 -14.07
C ARG A 354 -32.29 19.96 -15.53
N ALA A 355 -32.31 18.89 -16.31
CA ALA A 355 -32.68 18.98 -17.71
C ALA A 355 -34.11 19.55 -17.87
N ALA A 356 -35.03 19.12 -16.99
CA ALA A 356 -36.37 19.67 -16.83
C ALA A 356 -36.38 21.17 -16.45
N ARG A 357 -35.41 21.63 -15.64
CA ARG A 357 -35.27 23.03 -15.21
C ARG A 357 -34.71 23.95 -16.32
N SER A 358 -33.80 23.45 -17.17
CA SER A 358 -32.98 24.24 -18.10
C SER A 358 -33.40 24.17 -19.58
N ASP A 359 -34.62 23.71 -19.89
CA ASP A 359 -35.14 23.53 -21.26
C ASP A 359 -34.38 22.51 -22.12
N ASP A 360 -33.65 21.59 -21.48
CA ASP A 360 -32.82 20.60 -22.17
C ASP A 360 -33.64 19.35 -22.52
N ALA A 361 -34.52 19.47 -23.51
CA ALA A 361 -35.36 18.36 -23.97
C ALA A 361 -34.55 17.19 -24.53
N HIS A 362 -33.34 17.43 -25.05
CA HIS A 362 -32.45 16.38 -25.53
C HIS A 362 -31.85 15.59 -24.36
N GLY A 363 -31.36 16.29 -23.33
CA GLY A 363 -30.88 15.68 -22.09
C GLY A 363 -31.95 14.83 -21.41
N ILE A 364 -33.21 15.29 -21.37
CA ILE A 364 -34.34 14.50 -20.85
C ILE A 364 -34.49 13.17 -21.62
N LYS A 365 -34.50 13.21 -22.97
CA LYS A 365 -34.64 12.00 -23.79
C LYS A 365 -33.49 11.02 -23.57
N SER A 366 -32.26 11.52 -23.47
CA SER A 366 -31.08 10.69 -23.20
C SER A 366 -31.19 10.01 -21.83
N CYS A 367 -31.54 10.77 -20.78
CA CYS A 367 -31.70 10.24 -19.42
C CYS A 367 -32.77 9.15 -19.36
N LEU A 368 -33.91 9.36 -20.03
CA LEU A 368 -35.00 8.39 -20.06
C LEU A 368 -34.64 7.13 -20.87
N ALA A 369 -33.85 7.27 -21.94
CA ALA A 369 -33.32 6.12 -22.69
C ALA A 369 -32.32 5.28 -21.88
N GLU A 370 -31.59 5.90 -20.95
CA GLU A 370 -30.68 5.25 -20.01
C GLU A 370 -31.38 4.63 -18.79
N GLY A 371 -32.72 4.69 -18.73
CA GLY A 371 -33.53 4.05 -17.68
C GLY A 371 -33.80 4.92 -16.46
N ALA A 372 -33.62 6.25 -16.54
CA ALA A 372 -34.01 7.15 -15.47
C ALA A 372 -35.52 7.06 -15.17
N ASP A 373 -35.89 7.07 -13.89
CA ASP A 373 -37.28 7.10 -13.47
C ASP A 373 -37.90 8.48 -13.79
N VAL A 374 -38.85 8.48 -14.74
CA VAL A 374 -39.58 9.69 -15.16
C VAL A 374 -40.32 10.37 -14.01
N ASN A 375 -40.64 9.63 -12.95
CA ASN A 375 -41.36 10.10 -11.77
C ASN A 375 -40.47 10.19 -10.51
N GLY A 376 -39.14 10.08 -10.65
CA GLY A 376 -38.20 10.17 -9.53
C GLY A 376 -38.39 11.45 -8.72
N ARG A 377 -38.58 11.32 -7.40
CA ARG A 377 -38.88 12.44 -6.51
C ARG A 377 -37.60 13.00 -5.90
N ASP A 378 -37.44 14.33 -5.91
CA ASP A 378 -36.34 14.99 -5.20
C ASP A 378 -36.65 15.17 -3.70
N GLN A 379 -35.73 15.79 -2.96
CA GLN A 379 -35.83 16.01 -1.51
C GLN A 379 -37.05 16.83 -1.03
N ASN A 380 -37.75 17.50 -1.95
CA ASN A 380 -38.99 18.24 -1.66
C ASN A 380 -40.24 17.45 -2.11
N GLY A 381 -40.06 16.21 -2.57
CA GLY A 381 -41.10 15.41 -3.18
C GLY A 381 -41.41 15.79 -4.63
N TRP A 382 -40.66 16.72 -5.23
CA TRP A 382 -40.93 17.18 -6.60
C TRP A 382 -40.55 16.10 -7.60
N THR A 383 -41.34 15.95 -8.65
CA THR A 383 -40.99 15.17 -9.86
C THR A 383 -40.37 16.08 -10.93
N PRO A 384 -39.68 15.55 -11.97
CA PRO A 384 -39.13 16.38 -13.04
C PRO A 384 -40.22 17.23 -13.73
N LEU A 385 -41.45 16.74 -13.76
CA LEU A 385 -42.61 17.47 -14.28
C LEU A 385 -42.91 18.73 -13.44
N HIS A 386 -42.76 18.69 -12.10
CA HIS A 386 -42.89 19.88 -11.25
C HIS A 386 -41.85 20.95 -11.61
N ARG A 387 -40.58 20.54 -11.80
CA ARG A 387 -39.48 21.46 -12.16
C ARG A 387 -39.72 22.11 -13.54
N ALA A 388 -40.10 21.31 -14.54
CA ALA A 388 -40.40 21.81 -15.88
C ALA A 388 -41.61 22.75 -15.86
N ALA A 389 -42.63 22.42 -15.08
CA ALA A 389 -43.84 23.21 -14.95
C ALA A 389 -43.60 24.57 -14.28
N PHE A 390 -42.88 24.58 -13.16
CA PHE A 390 -42.50 25.80 -12.43
C PHE A 390 -41.60 26.75 -13.25
N LYS A 391 -40.83 26.22 -14.20
CA LYS A 391 -39.94 27.01 -15.07
C LYS A 391 -40.51 27.30 -16.46
N GLY A 392 -41.71 26.82 -16.77
CA GLY A 392 -42.38 27.11 -18.03
C GLY A 392 -41.76 26.42 -19.26
N ARG A 393 -41.07 25.28 -19.06
CA ARG A 393 -40.32 24.59 -20.12
C ARG A 393 -41.23 23.67 -20.95
N ILE A 394 -41.90 24.23 -21.96
CA ILE A 394 -42.94 23.54 -22.74
C ILE A 394 -42.43 22.25 -23.38
N GLU A 395 -41.26 22.28 -24.03
CA GLU A 395 -40.74 21.09 -24.73
C GLU A 395 -40.34 19.99 -23.74
N CYS A 396 -39.78 20.35 -22.59
CA CYS A 396 -39.51 19.41 -21.50
C CYS A 396 -40.79 18.76 -20.96
N VAL A 397 -41.85 19.55 -20.73
CA VAL A 397 -43.16 19.04 -20.29
C VAL A 397 -43.72 18.02 -21.28
N LYS A 398 -43.66 18.32 -22.59
CA LYS A 398 -44.10 17.37 -23.64
C LYS A 398 -43.31 16.07 -23.59
N VAL A 399 -41.98 16.14 -23.53
CA VAL A 399 -41.13 14.95 -23.49
C VAL A 399 -41.44 14.10 -22.26
N LEU A 400 -41.54 14.71 -21.08
CA LEU A 400 -41.82 13.99 -19.83
C LEU A 400 -43.20 13.30 -19.87
N LEU A 401 -44.24 13.99 -20.33
CA LEU A 401 -45.59 13.40 -20.46
C LEU A 401 -45.62 12.23 -21.46
N ASN A 402 -44.91 12.36 -22.59
CA ASN A 402 -44.82 11.29 -23.59
C ASN A 402 -44.09 10.04 -23.07
N HIS A 403 -43.29 10.16 -22.01
CA HIS A 403 -42.57 9.04 -21.38
C HIS A 403 -43.22 8.60 -20.06
N GLY A 404 -44.49 8.95 -19.81
CA GLY A 404 -45.27 8.43 -18.69
C GLY A 404 -45.14 9.21 -17.37
N ALA A 405 -44.76 10.49 -17.42
CA ALA A 405 -44.81 11.34 -16.23
C ALA A 405 -46.25 11.45 -15.69
N LEU A 406 -46.41 11.26 -14.37
CA LEU A 406 -47.69 11.36 -13.68
C LEU A 406 -48.13 12.82 -13.59
N VAL A 407 -49.19 13.17 -14.32
CA VAL A 407 -49.68 14.56 -14.47
C VAL A 407 -50.15 15.19 -13.14
N ASP A 408 -50.74 14.38 -12.26
CA ASP A 408 -51.25 14.78 -10.94
C ASP A 408 -50.36 14.27 -9.79
N ALA A 409 -49.07 14.01 -10.04
CA ALA A 409 -48.14 13.70 -8.96
C ALA A 409 -48.13 14.84 -7.93
N VAL A 410 -48.03 14.49 -6.64
CA VAL A 410 -47.98 15.49 -5.55
C VAL A 410 -46.61 15.51 -4.89
N ASP A 411 -46.16 16.71 -4.56
CA ASP A 411 -45.00 16.91 -3.69
C ASP A 411 -45.34 16.69 -2.21
N ASP A 412 -44.36 16.90 -1.32
CA ASP A 412 -44.54 16.65 0.12
C ASP A 412 -45.47 17.66 0.81
N VAL A 413 -45.84 18.75 0.12
CA VAL A 413 -46.77 19.79 0.57
C VAL A 413 -48.13 19.67 -0.14
N GLY A 414 -48.29 18.70 -1.04
CA GLY A 414 -49.52 18.47 -1.81
C GLY A 414 -49.62 19.30 -3.09
N TYR A 415 -48.54 19.94 -3.54
CA TYR A 415 -48.53 20.66 -4.81
C TYR A 415 -48.46 19.71 -5.99
N THR A 416 -49.22 20.02 -7.04
CA THR A 416 -49.16 19.34 -8.33
C THR A 416 -48.31 20.16 -9.31
N PRO A 417 -47.85 19.60 -10.44
CA PRO A 417 -47.21 20.37 -11.50
C PRO A 417 -48.09 21.53 -12.02
N LEU A 418 -49.42 21.35 -12.01
CA LEU A 418 -50.37 22.42 -12.38
C LEU A 418 -50.32 23.59 -11.38
N HIS A 419 -50.22 23.32 -10.07
CA HIS A 419 -50.03 24.37 -9.06
C HIS A 419 -48.74 25.15 -9.30
N CYS A 420 -47.64 24.45 -9.58
CA CYS A 420 -46.36 25.09 -9.88
C CYS A 420 -46.41 25.99 -11.13
N ALA A 421 -47.07 25.54 -12.21
CA ALA A 421 -47.23 26.33 -13.43
C ALA A 421 -48.14 27.55 -13.20
N ALA A 422 -49.21 27.40 -12.40
CA ALA A 422 -50.13 28.47 -12.06
C ALA A 422 -49.45 29.54 -11.20
N GLU A 423 -48.73 29.13 -10.16
CA GLU A 423 -47.96 30.01 -9.26
C GLU A 423 -46.91 30.82 -10.03
N ALA A 424 -46.19 30.19 -10.95
CA ALA A 424 -45.17 30.85 -11.77
C ALA A 424 -45.74 31.66 -12.96
N GLY A 425 -47.05 31.60 -13.22
CA GLY A 425 -47.70 32.35 -14.30
C GLY A 425 -47.51 31.77 -15.71
N HIS A 426 -47.18 30.48 -15.83
CA HIS A 426 -46.88 29.83 -17.10
C HIS A 426 -48.14 29.25 -17.78
N VAL A 427 -48.95 30.15 -18.37
CA VAL A 427 -50.25 29.85 -19.00
C VAL A 427 -50.18 28.67 -19.98
N GLN A 428 -49.22 28.68 -20.91
CA GLN A 428 -49.13 27.66 -21.96
C GLN A 428 -48.82 26.26 -21.41
N VAL A 429 -48.06 26.18 -20.32
CA VAL A 429 -47.77 24.92 -19.63
C VAL A 429 -48.98 24.44 -18.84
N ALA A 430 -49.70 25.33 -18.15
CA ALA A 430 -50.94 24.99 -17.47
C ALA A 430 -51.98 24.43 -18.46
N LEU A 431 -52.14 25.06 -19.62
CA LEU A 431 -52.99 24.55 -20.71
C LEU A 431 -52.57 23.16 -21.18
N LEU A 432 -51.26 22.94 -21.34
CA LEU A 432 -50.71 21.66 -21.77
C LEU A 432 -50.98 20.54 -20.74
N LEU A 433 -50.80 20.82 -19.45
CA LEU A 433 -51.05 19.86 -18.38
C LEU A 433 -52.53 19.46 -18.31
N VAL A 434 -53.45 20.42 -18.43
CA VAL A 434 -54.91 20.13 -18.44
C VAL A 434 -55.31 19.35 -19.68
N ALA A 435 -54.73 19.66 -20.84
CA ALA A 435 -54.95 18.87 -22.06
C ALA A 435 -54.47 17.40 -21.92
N HIS A 436 -53.53 17.12 -21.00
CA HIS A 436 -53.07 15.78 -20.65
C HIS A 436 -53.77 15.22 -19.40
N GLY A 437 -54.91 15.78 -19.00
CA GLY A 437 -55.79 15.23 -17.97
C GLY A 437 -55.54 15.72 -16.54
N ALA A 438 -54.73 16.78 -16.35
CA ALA A 438 -54.52 17.36 -15.01
C ALA A 438 -55.85 17.79 -14.37
N ARG A 439 -56.09 17.42 -13.11
CA ARG A 439 -57.34 17.75 -12.40
C ARG A 439 -57.32 19.20 -11.93
N ALA A 440 -57.91 20.09 -12.71
CA ALA A 440 -58.11 21.49 -12.37
C ALA A 440 -59.32 21.66 -11.41
N ASN A 441 -59.11 21.53 -10.09
CA ASN A 441 -60.15 21.78 -9.10
C ASN A 441 -59.86 23.06 -8.28
N VAL A 442 -60.88 23.88 -8.06
CA VAL A 442 -60.75 25.18 -7.36
C VAL A 442 -60.35 25.02 -5.88
N LYS A 443 -60.75 23.91 -5.24
CA LYS A 443 -60.46 23.62 -3.83
C LYS A 443 -58.98 23.27 -3.57
N SER A 444 -58.20 22.90 -4.58
CA SER A 444 -56.79 22.53 -4.41
C SER A 444 -55.85 23.74 -4.35
N LEU A 445 -56.36 24.96 -4.57
CA LEU A 445 -55.62 26.22 -4.51
C LEU A 445 -56.09 27.15 -3.37
N GLU A 446 -57.15 26.79 -2.64
CA GLU A 446 -57.62 27.56 -1.49
C GLU A 446 -56.58 27.49 -0.35
N GLY A 447 -55.91 28.62 -0.10
CA GLY A 447 -55.15 28.87 1.12
C GLY A 447 -53.62 28.98 1.00
N ILE A 448 -53.02 28.80 -0.19
CA ILE A 448 -51.54 28.74 -0.28
C ILE A 448 -50.88 29.75 -1.25
N VAL A 449 -51.60 30.36 -2.20
CA VAL A 449 -50.96 31.22 -3.23
C VAL A 449 -51.48 32.67 -3.20
N PRO A 450 -50.62 33.71 -3.07
CA PRO A 450 -50.96 35.08 -3.43
C PRO A 450 -51.01 35.17 -4.97
N THR A 451 -52.19 34.96 -5.54
CA THR A 451 -52.37 34.78 -6.98
C THR A 451 -52.32 36.10 -7.75
N ASN A 452 -51.30 36.31 -8.57
CA ASN A 452 -51.33 37.30 -9.66
C ASN A 452 -52.05 36.68 -10.89
N LEU A 453 -53.37 36.50 -10.76
CA LEU A 453 -54.27 35.85 -11.73
C LEU A 453 -54.53 36.68 -13.00
N ASP A 454 -54.19 37.97 -13.01
CA ASP A 454 -54.49 38.89 -14.12
C ASP A 454 -53.79 38.49 -15.44
N ARG A 455 -52.67 37.77 -15.33
CA ARG A 455 -51.92 37.23 -16.48
C ARG A 455 -52.62 36.09 -17.21
N PHE A 456 -53.49 35.33 -16.52
CA PHE A 456 -54.24 34.24 -17.13
C PHE A 456 -55.50 34.77 -17.84
N LYS A 457 -56.17 35.78 -17.26
CA LYS A 457 -57.42 36.36 -17.80
C LYS A 457 -57.24 37.04 -19.16
N THR A 458 -56.05 37.59 -19.42
CA THR A 458 -55.74 38.39 -20.62
C THR A 458 -55.11 37.57 -21.75
N HIS A 459 -54.84 36.27 -21.55
CA HIS A 459 -54.11 35.46 -22.52
C HIS A 459 -54.99 35.01 -23.71
N PRO A 460 -54.59 35.24 -24.98
CA PRO A 460 -55.40 34.96 -26.17
C PRO A 460 -55.90 33.50 -26.28
N ALA A 461 -55.09 32.55 -25.80
CA ALA A 461 -55.44 31.13 -25.82
C ALA A 461 -56.69 30.80 -24.97
N LEU A 462 -56.93 31.51 -23.87
CA LEU A 462 -58.09 31.33 -22.99
C LEU A 462 -59.34 32.09 -23.47
N ILE A 463 -59.18 33.02 -24.43
CA ILE A 463 -60.28 33.76 -25.07
C ILE A 463 -60.97 32.87 -26.14
N SER A 464 -60.25 31.92 -26.72
CA SER A 464 -60.81 30.95 -27.66
C SER A 464 -61.68 29.89 -26.96
N HIS A 465 -62.92 29.67 -27.45
CA HIS A 465 -63.86 28.72 -26.87
C HIS A 465 -63.53 27.27 -27.29
N ASN A 466 -62.87 26.53 -26.41
CA ASN A 466 -62.72 25.07 -26.48
C ASN A 466 -62.98 24.47 -25.08
N GLU A 467 -63.46 23.23 -24.98
CA GLU A 467 -63.87 22.60 -23.71
C GLU A 467 -62.76 22.60 -22.64
N ASN A 468 -61.49 22.40 -23.06
CA ASN A 468 -60.33 22.50 -22.16
C ASN A 468 -60.14 23.93 -21.61
N ASN A 469 -60.38 24.96 -22.44
CA ASN A 469 -60.31 26.35 -22.01
C ASN A 469 -61.46 26.71 -21.07
N VAL A 470 -62.62 26.05 -21.18
CA VAL A 470 -63.74 26.23 -20.25
C VAL A 470 -63.41 25.66 -18.87
N GLN A 471 -62.73 24.51 -18.80
CA GLN A 471 -62.27 23.97 -17.51
C GLN A 471 -61.21 24.86 -16.85
N LEU A 472 -60.21 25.34 -17.61
CA LEU A 472 -59.21 26.28 -17.08
C LEU A 472 -59.81 27.64 -16.71
N LYS A 473 -60.72 28.15 -17.53
CA LYS A 473 -61.43 29.40 -17.24
C LYS A 473 -62.29 29.24 -15.99
N ARG A 474 -63.04 28.15 -15.84
CA ARG A 474 -63.78 27.83 -14.60
C ARG A 474 -62.86 27.63 -13.40
N PHE A 475 -61.70 27.02 -13.60
CA PHE A 475 -60.68 26.83 -12.57
C PHE A 475 -60.10 28.17 -12.09
N PHE A 476 -59.72 29.06 -12.99
CA PHE A 476 -59.18 30.37 -12.63
C PHE A 476 -60.25 31.40 -12.21
N ASP A 477 -61.47 31.32 -12.76
CA ASP A 477 -62.61 32.18 -12.38
C ASP A 477 -63.19 31.74 -11.02
N GLY A 478 -63.18 30.44 -10.70
CA GLY A 478 -63.71 29.91 -9.44
C GLY A 478 -62.86 30.23 -8.20
N ILE A 479 -61.60 30.65 -8.36
CA ILE A 479 -60.71 31.06 -7.26
C ILE A 479 -61.07 32.48 -6.75
N SER A 480 -61.97 33.20 -7.43
CA SER A 480 -62.37 34.55 -7.08
C SER A 480 -63.80 34.60 -6.55
N TYR A 481 -64.09 34.11 -5.35
CA TYR A 481 -65.22 34.57 -4.51
C TYR A 481 -65.01 34.23 -3.04
#